data_AF-A0A936LU22-F1
#
_entry.id   AF-A0A936LU22-F1
#
_cell.length_a   1.000
_cell.length_b   1.000
_cell.length_c   1.000
_cell.angle_alpha   90.00
_cell.angle_beta   90.00
_cell.angle_gamma   90.00
#
_symmetry.space_group_name_H-M   'P 1'
#
loop_
_entity.id
_entity.type
_entity.pdbx_description
1 polymer ?
#
loop_
_entity_poly.entity_id
_entity_poly.type
_entity_poly.pdbx_seq_one_letter_code
_entity_poly.pdbx_strand_id
1 'polypeptide(L)'
;MVYPIYDLQQNHIICEGETVIIGSSQYTKSGLYLDSLLTDKGCDSIIHTQVTVNPKHLFQQQLQICKGQFTRVGNNIYNATGFYQDRLNNIFGCDSIVETNLFVDTVEAQLQIGYDSVLW
;
A
#
# COMPACT_ATOMS: atom_id res chain seq x y z
N MET A 1 -18.52 43.65 -20.93
CA MET A 1 -17.45 42.99 -20.16
C MET A 1 -17.83 41.53 -20.02
N VAL A 2 -17.12 40.63 -20.71
CA VAL A 2 -17.30 39.17 -20.56
C VAL A 2 -16.15 38.71 -19.67
N TYR A 3 -16.46 38.20 -18.49
CA TYR A 3 -15.45 37.58 -17.64
C TYR A 3 -15.16 36.17 -18.17
N PRO A 4 -13.90 35.72 -18.14
CA PRO A 4 -13.55 34.38 -18.58
C PRO A 4 -14.21 33.33 -17.67
N ILE A 5 -14.82 32.32 -18.31
CA ILE A 5 -15.20 31.05 -17.65
C ILE A 5 -13.89 30.28 -17.46
N TYR A 6 -13.62 29.87 -16.23
CA TYR A 6 -12.49 28.99 -15.92
C TYR A 6 -12.99 27.56 -15.78
N ASP A 7 -12.42 26.66 -16.58
CA ASP A 7 -12.51 25.22 -16.41
C ASP A 7 -11.21 24.76 -15.74
N LEU A 8 -11.33 24.31 -14.50
CA LEU A 8 -10.19 23.86 -13.68
C LEU A 8 -10.27 22.36 -13.50
N GLN A 9 -9.19 21.67 -13.87
CA GLN A 9 -9.03 20.25 -13.63
C GLN A 9 -8.04 20.02 -12.50
N GLN A 10 -8.43 19.20 -11.53
CA GLN A 10 -7.55 18.75 -10.45
C GLN A 10 -7.66 17.25 -10.25
N ASN A 11 -6.51 16.61 -10.06
CA ASN A 11 -6.39 15.18 -9.85
C ASN A 11 -5.84 14.93 -8.46
N HIS A 12 -6.56 14.16 -7.65
CA HIS A 12 -6.19 13.79 -6.30
C HIS A 12 -6.10 12.27 -6.21
N ILE A 13 -4.98 11.77 -5.70
CA ILE A 13 -4.76 10.35 -5.45
C ILE A 13 -4.63 10.16 -3.94
N ILE A 14 -5.49 9.33 -3.38
CA ILE A 14 -5.49 9.00 -1.94
C ILE A 14 -5.50 7.48 -1.76
N CYS A 15 -5.14 7.01 -0.56
CA CYS A 15 -5.24 5.61 -0.21
C CYS A 15 -6.60 5.26 0.38
N GLU A 16 -6.97 3.99 0.34
CA GLU A 16 -8.20 3.49 0.97
C GLU A 16 -8.26 3.87 2.46
N GLY A 17 -9.41 4.41 2.87
CA GLY A 17 -9.64 4.94 4.21
C GLY A 17 -9.16 6.37 4.44
N GLU A 18 -8.47 6.99 3.48
CA GLU A 18 -8.11 8.40 3.54
C GLU A 18 -9.22 9.31 3.01
N THR A 19 -9.07 10.62 3.25
CA THR A 19 -10.01 11.64 2.81
C THR A 19 -9.24 12.80 2.21
N VAL A 20 -9.69 13.26 1.04
CA VAL A 20 -9.26 14.54 0.48
C VAL A 20 -10.35 15.59 0.71
N ILE A 21 -9.95 16.75 1.22
CA ILE A 21 -10.86 17.89 1.46
C ILE A 21 -10.57 18.94 0.39
N ILE A 22 -11.61 19.36 -0.32
CA ILE A 22 -11.53 20.34 -1.40
C ILE A 22 -12.66 21.34 -1.18
N GLY A 23 -12.29 22.58 -0.86
CA GLY A 23 -13.26 23.56 -0.39
C GLY A 23 -13.95 23.08 0.89
N SER A 24 -15.29 23.06 0.88
CA SER A 24 -16.11 22.51 1.96
C SER A 24 -16.48 21.03 1.78
N SER A 25 -16.07 20.41 0.67
CA SER A 25 -16.44 19.05 0.31
C SER A 25 -15.37 18.05 0.72
N GLN A 26 -15.79 16.84 1.12
CA GLN A 26 -14.92 15.75 1.49
C GLN A 26 -15.14 14.55 0.57
N TYR A 27 -14.05 13.97 0.08
CA TYR A 27 -14.11 12.84 -0.86
C TYR A 27 -13.29 11.66 -0.34
N THR A 28 -13.93 10.49 -0.36
CA THR A 28 -13.37 9.21 0.11
C THR A 28 -13.51 8.09 -0.93
N LYS A 29 -14.06 8.39 -2.11
CA LYS A 29 -14.33 7.44 -3.18
C LYS A 29 -13.75 7.93 -4.50
N SER A 30 -13.33 7.00 -5.35
CA SER A 30 -12.90 7.32 -6.71
C SER A 30 -14.08 7.88 -7.49
N GLY A 31 -13.85 8.92 -8.28
CA GLY A 31 -14.90 9.52 -9.10
C GLY A 31 -14.48 10.85 -9.70
N LEU A 32 -15.26 11.28 -10.70
CA LEU A 32 -15.23 12.63 -11.21
C LEU A 32 -16.33 13.44 -10.53
N TYR A 33 -15.94 14.49 -9.81
CA TYR A 33 -16.83 15.39 -9.11
C TYR A 33 -16.81 16.75 -9.79
N LEU A 34 -18.01 17.29 -10.04
CA LEU A 34 -18.21 18.61 -10.62
C LEU A 34 -18.68 19.54 -9.52
N ASP A 35 -17.97 20.63 -9.32
CA ASP A 35 -18.41 21.71 -8.43
C ASP A 35 -18.49 23.02 -9.23
N SER A 36 -19.61 23.72 -9.06
CA SER A 36 -19.79 25.07 -9.61
C SER A 36 -19.49 26.07 -8.51
N LEU A 37 -18.29 26.65 -8.53
CA LEU A 37 -17.98 27.78 -7.67
C LEU A 37 -18.65 29.02 -8.26
N LEU A 38 -19.76 29.40 -7.64
CA LEU A 38 -20.42 30.68 -7.85
C LEU A 38 -19.50 31.78 -7.32
N THR A 39 -18.98 32.60 -8.22
CA THR A 39 -18.36 33.87 -7.81
C THR A 39 -19.46 34.86 -7.46
N ASP A 40 -19.23 35.75 -6.48
CA ASP A 40 -20.18 36.80 -6.06
C ASP A 40 -20.61 37.76 -7.20
N LYS A 41 -19.99 37.63 -8.40
CA LYS A 41 -20.24 38.43 -9.60
C LYS A 41 -20.95 37.66 -10.72
N GLY A 42 -21.46 36.45 -10.47
CA GLY A 42 -22.29 35.70 -11.43
C GLY A 42 -21.54 35.16 -12.64
N CYS A 43 -20.23 34.93 -12.51
CA CYS A 43 -19.43 34.25 -13.52
C CYS A 43 -19.15 32.84 -13.00
N ASP A 44 -19.69 31.85 -13.71
CA ASP A 44 -19.64 30.44 -13.29
C ASP A 44 -18.26 29.87 -13.64
N SER A 45 -17.53 29.39 -12.63
CA SER A 45 -16.39 28.50 -12.83
C SER A 45 -16.81 27.08 -12.48
N ILE A 46 -16.45 26.12 -13.34
CA ILE A 46 -16.67 24.71 -13.09
C ILE A 46 -15.33 24.10 -12.74
N ILE A 47 -15.27 23.41 -11.60
CA ILE A 47 -14.11 22.62 -11.20
C ILE A 47 -14.42 21.14 -11.42
N HIS A 48 -13.60 20.52 -12.25
CA HIS A 48 -13.56 19.09 -12.48
C HIS A 48 -12.53 18.47 -11.54
N THR A 49 -13.01 17.71 -10.57
CA THR A 49 -12.18 17.04 -9.57
C THR A 49 -12.19 15.54 -9.82
N GLN A 50 -11.07 15.00 -10.29
CA GLN A 50 -10.88 13.55 -10.36
C GLN A 50 -10.22 13.06 -9.07
N VAL A 51 -10.92 12.19 -8.34
CA VAL A 51 -10.36 11.47 -7.20
C VAL A 51 -10.09 10.03 -7.62
N THR A 52 -8.92 9.52 -7.28
CA THR A 52 -8.53 8.12 -7.43
C THR A 52 -8.15 7.57 -6.05
N VAL A 53 -8.88 6.57 -5.59
CA VAL A 53 -8.61 5.85 -4.34
C VAL A 53 -7.86 4.56 -4.67
N ASN A 54 -6.61 4.50 -4.23
CA ASN A 54 -5.77 3.33 -4.37
C ASN A 54 -6.02 2.34 -3.22
N PRO A 55 -6.17 1.04 -3.51
CA PRO A 55 -6.47 0.04 -2.48
C PRO A 55 -5.31 -0.13 -1.51
N LYS A 56 -5.63 -0.50 -0.27
CA LYS A 56 -4.65 -1.09 0.65
C LYS A 56 -4.76 -2.61 0.55
N HIS A 57 -3.63 -3.30 0.64
CA HIS A 57 -3.62 -4.77 0.55
C HIS A 57 -3.24 -5.41 1.88
N LEU A 58 -3.87 -6.55 2.14
CA LEU A 58 -3.46 -7.49 3.17
C LEU A 58 -2.88 -8.72 2.46
N PHE A 59 -1.60 -9.01 2.70
CA PHE A 59 -0.94 -10.18 2.15
C PHE A 59 -0.55 -11.12 3.28
N GLN A 60 -1.00 -12.36 3.22
CA GLN A 60 -0.70 -13.37 4.23
C GLN A 60 0.26 -14.39 3.64
N GLN A 61 1.34 -14.68 4.38
CA GLN A 61 2.34 -15.65 3.98
C GLN A 61 2.76 -16.53 5.14
N GLN A 62 3.15 -17.75 4.78
CA GLN A 62 3.78 -18.69 5.69
C GLN A 62 5.19 -18.95 5.20
N LEU A 63 6.17 -18.73 6.09
CA LEU A 63 7.58 -18.95 5.80
C LEU A 63 8.14 -20.01 6.73
N GLN A 64 9.08 -20.79 6.22
CA GLN A 64 9.83 -21.76 7.00
C GLN A 64 11.32 -21.55 6.74
N ILE A 65 12.10 -21.51 7.81
CA ILE A 65 13.57 -21.39 7.76
C ILE A 65 14.20 -22.43 8.69
N CYS A 66 15.44 -22.82 8.45
CA CYS A 66 16.17 -23.71 9.36
C CYS A 66 16.74 -22.94 10.56
N LYS A 67 17.09 -23.66 11.64
CA LYS A 67 17.76 -23.08 12.81
C LYS A 67 19.05 -22.37 12.38
N GLY A 68 19.22 -21.14 12.86
CA GLY A 68 20.36 -20.28 12.53
C GLY A 68 20.19 -19.46 11.24
N GLN A 69 19.14 -19.68 10.46
CA GLN A 69 18.79 -18.83 9.33
C GLN A 69 17.92 -17.64 9.74
N PHE A 70 17.72 -16.73 8.81
CA PHE A 70 16.77 -15.63 8.92
C PHE A 70 16.02 -15.45 7.60
N THR A 71 14.84 -14.83 7.69
CA THR A 71 14.12 -14.29 6.55
C THR A 71 14.02 -12.77 6.67
N ARG A 72 13.75 -12.10 5.55
CA ARG A 72 13.55 -10.66 5.49
C ARG A 72 12.17 -10.37 4.90
N VAL A 73 11.38 -9.57 5.60
CA VAL A 73 10.10 -9.04 5.11
C VAL A 73 10.23 -7.52 5.09
N GLY A 74 10.31 -6.95 3.89
CA GLY A 74 10.68 -5.55 3.71
C GLY A 74 12.02 -5.21 4.36
N ASN A 75 12.00 -4.29 5.32
CA ASN A 75 13.20 -3.87 6.04
C ASN A 75 13.48 -4.70 7.30
N ASN A 76 12.55 -5.55 7.73
CA ASN A 76 12.64 -6.32 8.97
C ASN A 76 13.27 -7.69 8.73
N ILE A 77 14.01 -8.17 9.72
CA ILE A 77 14.68 -9.48 9.72
C ILE A 77 14.07 -10.33 10.84
N TYR A 78 13.69 -11.56 10.51
CA TYR A 78 13.08 -12.50 11.46
C TYR A 78 13.84 -13.83 11.46
N ASN A 79 14.08 -14.36 12.66
CA ASN A 79 14.86 -15.59 12.88
C ASN A 79 14.25 -16.48 13.98
N ALA A 80 13.02 -16.20 14.42
CA ALA A 80 12.32 -16.93 15.46
C ALA A 80 10.91 -17.28 14.99
N THR A 81 10.38 -18.41 15.46
CA THR A 81 9.00 -18.81 15.17
C THR A 81 8.04 -17.78 15.75
N GLY A 82 7.07 -17.34 14.96
CA GLY A 82 6.11 -16.34 15.40
C GLY A 82 5.25 -15.77 14.29
N PHE A 83 4.28 -14.95 14.71
CA PHE A 83 3.44 -14.18 13.82
C PHE A 83 3.92 -12.72 13.79
N TYR A 84 4.21 -12.22 12.60
CA TYR A 84 4.76 -10.88 12.37
C TYR A 84 3.83 -10.09 11.45
N GLN A 85 3.68 -8.79 11.73
CA GLN A 85 2.94 -7.85 10.88
C GLN A 85 3.87 -6.72 10.43
N ASP A 86 4.05 -6.59 9.13
CA ASP A 86 4.89 -5.58 8.48
C ASP A 86 4.03 -4.59 7.70
N ARG A 87 4.29 -3.30 7.83
CA ARG A 87 3.68 -2.26 6.98
C ARG A 87 4.64 -1.96 5.82
N LEU A 88 4.18 -2.22 4.61
CA LEU A 88 4.94 -2.02 3.37
C LEU A 88 4.10 -1.26 2.35
N ASN A 89 4.72 -0.31 1.64
CA ASN A 89 4.03 0.42 0.58
C ASN A 89 3.81 -0.50 -0.61
N ASN A 90 2.58 -0.56 -1.13
CA ASN A 90 2.32 -1.24 -2.39
C ASN A 90 2.82 -0.39 -3.59
N ILE A 91 2.62 -0.90 -4.81
CA ILE A 91 3.01 -0.20 -6.05
C ILE A 91 2.36 1.18 -6.20
N PHE A 92 1.25 1.42 -5.52
CA PHE A 92 0.51 2.69 -5.51
C PHE A 92 0.99 3.66 -4.41
N GLY A 93 2.01 3.28 -3.63
CA GLY A 93 2.51 4.08 -2.52
C GLY A 93 1.66 4.00 -1.26
N CYS A 94 0.62 3.15 -1.23
CA CYS A 94 -0.25 3.00 -0.08
C CYS A 94 0.26 1.92 0.88
N ASP A 95 0.29 2.26 2.17
CA ASP A 95 0.62 1.34 3.25
C ASP A 95 -0.28 0.09 3.19
N SER A 96 0.34 -1.05 2.95
CA SER A 96 -0.27 -2.38 2.96
C SER A 96 0.30 -3.18 4.13
N ILE A 97 -0.41 -4.22 4.57
CA ILE A 97 0.01 -5.07 5.68
C ILE A 97 0.44 -6.43 5.11
N VAL A 98 1.63 -6.88 5.49
CA VAL A 98 2.09 -8.25 5.28
C VAL A 98 2.06 -8.98 6.61
N GLU A 99 1.28 -10.05 6.68
CA GLU A 99 1.23 -10.95 7.83
C GLU A 99 2.06 -12.18 7.54
N THR A 100 3.08 -12.42 8.36
CA THR A 100 4.02 -13.53 8.19
C THR A 100 3.90 -14.48 9.36
N ASN A 101 3.46 -15.71 9.09
CA ASN A 101 3.60 -16.81 10.04
C ASN A 101 4.92 -17.53 9.76
N LEU A 102 5.92 -17.30 10.61
CA LEU A 102 7.26 -17.87 10.46
C LEU A 102 7.40 -19.10 11.35
N PHE A 103 7.89 -20.19 10.77
CA PHE A 103 8.29 -21.39 11.48
C PHE A 103 9.80 -21.60 11.33
N VAL A 104 10.50 -21.69 12.46
CA VAL A 104 11.92 -22.08 12.49
C VAL A 104 11.99 -23.57 12.76
N ASP A 105 12.48 -24.32 11.77
CA ASP A 105 12.78 -25.74 11.95
C ASP A 105 13.96 -25.90 12.91
N THR A 106 13.82 -26.83 13.85
CA THR A 106 14.87 -27.17 14.81
C THR A 106 16.06 -27.89 14.17
N VAL A 107 15.90 -28.42 12.96
CA VAL A 107 16.98 -28.98 12.17
C VAL A 107 17.93 -27.85 11.75
N GLU A 108 19.20 -28.00 12.10
CA GLU A 108 20.24 -27.08 11.64
C GLU A 108 20.40 -27.22 10.12
N ALA A 109 20.61 -26.11 9.43
CA ALA A 109 20.91 -26.15 8.01
C ALA A 109 22.14 -27.05 7.79
N GLN A 110 21.92 -28.26 7.30
CA GLN A 110 23.02 -29.15 6.99
C GLN A 110 23.75 -28.56 5.80
N LEU A 111 24.99 -28.11 6.03
CA LEU A 111 25.97 -28.05 4.95
C LEU A 111 26.20 -29.49 4.52
N GLN A 112 25.40 -29.99 3.56
CA GLN A 112 25.77 -31.19 2.82
C GLN A 112 26.98 -30.83 1.94
N ILE A 113 28.15 -30.76 2.56
CA ILE A 113 29.38 -31.09 1.87
C ILE A 113 29.30 -32.61 1.70
N GLY A 114 29.07 -33.06 0.48
CA GLY A 114 28.79 -34.46 0.17
C GLY A 114 29.82 -35.39 0.80
N TYR A 115 29.40 -36.09 1.85
CA TYR A 115 29.95 -37.38 2.21
C TYR A 115 28.83 -38.39 2.01
N ASP A 116 28.61 -38.74 0.76
CA ASP A 116 28.06 -40.06 0.47
C ASP A 116 29.16 -41.08 0.82
N SER A 117 29.24 -41.44 2.10
CA SER A 117 29.95 -42.64 2.51
C SER A 117 28.97 -43.81 2.48
N VAL A 118 28.64 -44.30 1.27
CA VAL A 118 28.20 -45.69 1.13
C VAL A 118 29.41 -46.55 1.47
N LEU A 119 29.39 -47.11 2.67
CA LEU A 119 30.11 -48.34 2.99
C LEU A 119 29.09 -49.47 3.06
N TRP A 120 29.47 -50.57 2.41
CA TRP A 120 28.82 -51.86 2.16
C TRP A 120 27.93 -51.94 0.92
#